data_AF-A0AAU5QYJ7-F1
#
_entry.id   AF-A0AAU5QYJ7-F1
#
_cell.length_a   1.000
_cell.length_b   1.000
_cell.length_c   1.000
_cell.angle_alpha   90.00
_cell.angle_beta   90.00
_cell.angle_gamma   90.00
#
_symmetry.space_group_name_H-M   'P 1'
#
loop_
_entity.id
_entity.type
_entity.pdbx_description
1 polymer ?
#
loop_
_entity_poly.entity_id
_entity_poly.type
_entity_poly.pdbx_seq_one_letter_code
_entity_poly.pdbx_strand_id
1 'polypeptide(L)'
;MPSTLTLRTLGKLRTAPGGLFDCRVDFTDGPGASRPVAHVERELPPDGISAYLAARQSGARSFVLWADESRQARVATLVTLSTSGGRAQFQVLGPQGEPLGVLTRDKAFSRGLRTRWTVSRAGAPDAVGYKGRLFWWGVWWLCTPLLPLLLVALLFGGGGGGGDFPRGPRRIKWRSGGQVPLEFKSSGNAVRLHAPDLDWRLGAALTALIPSFDGWIGDAWDARKD
;
A
#
# COMPACT_ATOMS: atom_id res chain seq x y z
N MET A 1 18.77 -19.97 9.04
CA MET A 1 18.56 -18.54 8.70
C MET A 1 17.07 -18.29 8.71
N PRO A 2 16.55 -17.22 9.33
CA PRO A 2 15.11 -16.95 9.32
C PRO A 2 14.68 -16.61 7.88
N SER A 3 13.80 -17.43 7.31
CA SER A 3 13.22 -17.20 5.99
C SER A 3 12.53 -15.84 5.96
N THR A 4 13.04 -14.94 5.13
CA THR A 4 12.46 -13.60 4.95
C THR A 4 11.66 -13.62 3.67
N LEU A 5 10.35 -13.46 3.80
CA LEU A 5 9.44 -13.41 2.65
C LEU A 5 9.39 -11.97 2.13
N THR A 6 9.56 -11.79 0.83
CA THR A 6 9.41 -10.50 0.18
C THR A 6 8.21 -10.54 -0.76
N LEU A 7 7.30 -9.59 -0.58
CA LEU A 7 6.13 -9.38 -1.41
C LEU A 7 6.29 -8.06 -2.15
N ARG A 8 5.99 -8.03 -3.44
CA ARG A 8 6.19 -6.84 -4.27
C ARG A 8 5.00 -6.63 -5.21
N THR A 9 4.46 -5.42 -5.23
CA THR A 9 3.45 -5.05 -6.22
C THR A 9 4.11 -4.63 -7.53
N LEU A 10 3.67 -5.22 -8.64
CA LEU A 10 4.07 -4.88 -10.01
C LEU A 10 2.86 -4.33 -10.78
N GLY A 11 3.04 -3.15 -11.38
CA GLY A 11 2.09 -2.47 -12.26
C GLY A 11 1.00 -1.61 -11.57
N LYS A 12 -0.08 -1.30 -12.28
CA LYS A 12 -1.17 -0.38 -11.87
C LYS A 12 -2.51 -1.12 -11.86
N LEU A 13 -3.44 -0.71 -11.01
CA LEU A 13 -4.76 -1.36 -10.89
C LEU A 13 -5.67 -0.98 -12.08
N ARG A 14 -6.43 -1.94 -12.60
CA ARG A 14 -7.47 -1.75 -13.64
C ARG A 14 -8.86 -2.09 -13.11
N THR A 15 -9.91 -1.58 -13.76
CA THR A 15 -11.31 -1.77 -13.35
C THR A 15 -12.14 -2.70 -14.23
N ALA A 16 -11.69 -2.98 -15.45
CA ALA A 16 -12.53 -3.70 -16.40
C ALA A 16 -12.79 -5.16 -15.99
N PRO A 17 -14.07 -5.57 -15.81
CA PRO A 17 -14.44 -6.98 -15.74
C PRO A 17 -13.97 -7.68 -17.02
N GLY A 18 -13.15 -8.73 -16.89
CA GLY A 18 -12.59 -9.46 -18.04
C GLY A 18 -11.30 -8.88 -18.64
N GLY A 19 -10.76 -7.77 -18.10
CA GLY A 19 -9.43 -7.27 -18.45
C GLY A 19 -8.29 -8.05 -17.74
N LEU A 20 -7.09 -8.00 -18.32
CA LEU A 20 -5.86 -8.56 -17.75
C LEU A 20 -5.47 -7.81 -16.46
N PHE A 21 -4.97 -8.52 -15.45
CA PHE A 21 -4.52 -7.91 -14.21
C PHE A 21 -3.19 -7.18 -14.39
N ASP A 22 -3.25 -5.86 -14.41
CA ASP A 22 -2.05 -5.02 -14.46
C ASP A 22 -1.38 -4.84 -13.09
N CYS A 23 -2.03 -5.27 -11.99
CA CYS A 23 -1.49 -5.19 -10.64
C CYS A 23 -1.37 -6.58 -10.04
N ARG A 24 -0.14 -7.08 -9.87
CA ARG A 24 0.13 -8.38 -9.25
C ARG A 24 1.09 -8.27 -8.07
N VAL A 25 0.94 -9.15 -7.11
CA VAL A 25 1.85 -9.32 -5.98
C VAL A 25 2.72 -10.54 -6.25
N ASP A 26 4.01 -10.29 -6.37
CA ASP A 26 5.03 -11.30 -6.53
C ASP A 26 5.63 -11.67 -5.16
N PHE A 27 5.90 -12.96 -4.98
CA PHE A 27 6.48 -13.55 -3.79
C PHE A 27 7.90 -14.05 -4.08
N THR A 28 8.81 -13.79 -3.15
CA THR A 28 10.16 -14.32 -3.16
C THR A 28 10.54 -14.77 -1.76
N ASP A 29 10.97 -16.03 -1.63
CA ASP A 29 11.54 -16.59 -0.41
C ASP A 29 13.04 -16.86 -0.63
N GLY A 30 13.90 -16.07 0.01
CA GLY A 30 15.35 -16.17 -0.16
C GLY A 30 15.86 -15.91 -1.59
N PRO A 31 16.91 -16.61 -2.06
CA PRO A 31 17.48 -16.43 -3.41
C PRO A 31 16.66 -17.10 -4.54
N GLY A 32 15.46 -17.60 -4.26
CA GLY A 32 14.60 -18.25 -5.24
C GLY A 32 14.03 -17.29 -6.30
N ALA A 33 13.49 -17.88 -7.38
CA ALA A 33 12.78 -17.12 -8.41
C ALA A 33 11.49 -16.48 -7.86
N SER A 34 11.21 -15.26 -8.30
CA SER A 34 9.96 -14.56 -8.00
C SER A 34 8.77 -15.26 -8.66
N ARG A 35 7.68 -15.48 -7.94
CA ARG A 35 6.44 -16.06 -8.47
C ARG A 35 5.22 -15.20 -8.12
N PRO A 36 4.23 -15.03 -9.03
CA PRO A 36 2.99 -14.35 -8.69
C PRO A 36 2.23 -15.16 -7.64
N VAL A 37 1.66 -14.47 -6.65
CA VAL A 37 0.83 -15.09 -5.59
C VAL A 37 -0.52 -14.43 -5.42
N ALA A 38 -0.69 -13.22 -5.96
CA ALA A 38 -1.99 -12.57 -5.99
C ALA A 38 -2.10 -11.59 -7.15
N HIS A 39 -3.30 -11.46 -7.69
CA HIS A 39 -3.68 -10.41 -8.63
C HIS A 39 -4.68 -9.47 -7.96
N VAL A 40 -4.39 -8.18 -7.96
CA VAL A 40 -5.17 -7.18 -7.22
C VAL A 40 -6.27 -6.64 -8.12
N GLU A 41 -7.50 -6.68 -7.65
CA GLU A 41 -8.67 -6.11 -8.32
C GLU A 41 -9.41 -5.15 -7.40
N ARG A 42 -9.77 -3.97 -7.91
CA ARG A 42 -10.62 -3.04 -7.18
C ARG A 42 -12.00 -3.65 -6.95
N GLU A 43 -12.51 -3.56 -5.72
CA GLU A 43 -13.91 -3.85 -5.47
C GLU A 43 -14.72 -2.56 -5.67
N LEU A 44 -15.65 -2.59 -6.62
CA LEU A 44 -16.52 -1.47 -6.91
C LEU A 44 -17.78 -1.52 -6.04
N PRO A 45 -18.20 -0.40 -5.42
CA PRO A 45 -19.53 -0.28 -4.84
C PRO A 45 -20.63 -0.51 -5.89
N PRO A 46 -21.88 -0.81 -5.48
CA PRO A 46 -23.01 -0.95 -6.40
C PRO A 46 -23.21 0.24 -7.34
N ASP A 47 -22.93 1.45 -6.85
CA ASP A 47 -23.01 2.70 -7.60
C ASP A 47 -21.81 2.96 -8.53
N GLY A 48 -20.89 1.99 -8.65
CA GLY A 48 -19.78 2.01 -9.60
C GLY A 48 -18.60 2.91 -9.22
N ILE A 49 -17.89 3.41 -10.25
CA ILE A 49 -16.60 4.10 -10.11
C ILE A 49 -16.74 5.46 -9.40
N SER A 50 -17.83 6.19 -9.62
CA SER A 50 -18.05 7.51 -8.99
C SER A 50 -18.13 7.40 -7.47
N ALA A 51 -18.91 6.43 -6.96
CA ALA A 51 -19.02 6.15 -5.53
C ALA A 51 -17.69 5.66 -4.95
N TYR A 52 -16.94 4.83 -5.69
CA TYR A 52 -15.58 4.46 -5.29
C TYR A 52 -14.68 5.69 -5.14
N LEU A 53 -14.67 6.59 -6.13
CA LEU A 53 -13.83 7.79 -6.10
C LEU A 53 -14.21 8.74 -4.95
N ALA A 54 -15.51 8.86 -4.65
CA ALA A 54 -15.99 9.62 -3.50
C ALA A 54 -15.53 9.00 -2.17
N ALA A 55 -15.75 7.69 -1.98
CA ALA A 55 -15.29 6.96 -0.79
C ALA A 55 -13.75 7.00 -0.65
N ARG A 56 -13.04 7.01 -1.76
CA ARG A 56 -11.57 7.13 -1.79
C ARG A 56 -11.06 8.43 -1.20
N GLN A 57 -11.81 9.53 -1.30
CA GLN A 57 -11.44 10.84 -0.73
C GLN A 57 -11.44 10.81 0.80
N SER A 58 -12.37 10.07 1.42
CA SER A 58 -12.38 9.87 2.89
C SER A 58 -11.30 8.89 3.35
N GLY A 59 -10.67 8.17 2.42
CA GLY A 59 -9.61 7.21 2.66
C GLY A 59 -10.05 5.75 2.57
N ALA A 60 -11.29 5.47 2.16
CA ALA A 60 -11.78 4.11 1.99
C ALA A 60 -11.06 3.41 0.83
N ARG A 61 -10.75 2.13 1.01
CA ARG A 61 -10.14 1.23 0.03
C ARG A 61 -10.75 -0.15 0.22
N SER A 62 -11.20 -0.76 -0.87
CA SER A 62 -11.62 -2.16 -0.91
C SER A 62 -11.10 -2.79 -2.18
N PHE A 63 -10.52 -3.99 -2.07
CA PHE A 63 -9.99 -4.74 -3.19
C PHE A 63 -9.88 -6.23 -2.88
N VAL A 64 -9.97 -7.04 -3.92
CA VAL A 64 -9.81 -8.49 -3.87
C VAL A 64 -8.41 -8.85 -4.34
N LEU A 65 -7.82 -9.87 -3.71
CA LEU A 65 -6.62 -10.55 -4.15
C LEU A 65 -7.01 -11.90 -4.73
N TRP A 66 -6.89 -12.08 -6.04
CA TRP A 66 -7.16 -13.34 -6.74
C TRP A 66 -5.91 -14.20 -6.83
N ALA A 67 -6.07 -15.53 -6.75
CA ALA A 67 -4.96 -16.48 -6.86
C ALA A 67 -4.45 -16.60 -8.31
N ASP A 68 -5.33 -16.32 -9.26
CA ASP A 68 -5.16 -16.59 -10.68
C ASP A 68 -5.72 -15.44 -11.55
N GLU A 69 -5.29 -15.38 -12.80
CA GLU A 69 -5.74 -14.36 -13.75
C GLU A 69 -7.20 -14.50 -14.17
N SER A 70 -7.75 -15.71 -14.04
CA SER A 70 -9.13 -16.03 -14.40
C SER A 70 -10.16 -15.73 -13.31
N ARG A 71 -9.76 -15.12 -12.18
CA ARG A 71 -10.65 -14.78 -11.04
C ARG A 71 -11.38 -15.99 -10.46
N GLN A 72 -10.78 -17.19 -10.51
CA GLN A 72 -11.46 -18.40 -10.04
C GLN A 72 -11.39 -18.57 -8.54
N ALA A 73 -10.25 -18.23 -7.92
CA ALA A 73 -10.05 -18.38 -6.49
C ALA A 73 -9.61 -17.07 -5.83
N ARG A 74 -10.27 -16.69 -4.73
CA ARG A 74 -9.87 -15.58 -3.88
C ARG A 74 -8.79 -16.03 -2.91
N VAL A 75 -7.75 -15.23 -2.75
CA VAL A 75 -6.70 -15.40 -1.73
C VAL A 75 -7.04 -14.62 -0.48
N ALA A 76 -7.49 -13.37 -0.65
CA ALA A 76 -7.90 -12.51 0.43
C ALA A 76 -8.73 -11.34 -0.11
N THR A 77 -9.48 -10.70 0.76
CA THR A 77 -10.22 -9.47 0.46
C THR A 77 -9.85 -8.42 1.50
N LEU A 78 -9.53 -7.21 1.05
CA LEU A 78 -9.39 -6.07 1.93
C LEU A 78 -10.67 -5.24 1.88
N VAL A 79 -11.27 -5.01 3.04
CA VAL A 79 -12.48 -4.19 3.18
C VAL A 79 -12.23 -3.01 4.12
N THR A 80 -12.85 -1.88 3.84
CA THR A 80 -12.85 -0.73 4.77
C THR A 80 -13.84 -0.98 5.89
N LEU A 81 -13.38 -0.94 7.14
CA LEU A 81 -14.24 -0.98 8.32
C LEU A 81 -14.76 0.41 8.72
N SER A 82 -13.88 1.41 8.68
CA SER A 82 -14.24 2.77 9.05
C SER A 82 -13.24 3.79 8.51
N THR A 83 -13.75 4.99 8.24
CA THR A 83 -12.94 6.18 7.94
C THR A 83 -13.49 7.35 8.73
N SER A 84 -12.69 7.91 9.65
CA SER A 84 -13.10 9.07 10.45
C SER A 84 -11.89 9.88 10.93
N GLY A 85 -11.99 11.21 10.87
CA GLY A 85 -10.99 12.11 11.47
C GLY A 85 -9.54 11.86 11.02
N GLY A 86 -9.32 11.46 9.76
CA GLY A 86 -7.99 11.12 9.24
C GLY A 86 -7.46 9.75 9.70
N ARG A 87 -8.26 8.93 10.38
CA ARG A 87 -8.00 7.51 10.64
C ARG A 87 -8.82 6.66 9.67
N ALA A 88 -8.19 5.64 9.10
CA ALA A 88 -8.86 4.64 8.28
C ALA A 88 -8.50 3.24 8.77
N GLN A 89 -9.49 2.38 8.94
CA GLN A 89 -9.32 1.00 9.38
C GLN A 89 -9.79 0.05 8.29
N PHE A 90 -9.00 -0.98 8.05
CA PHE A 90 -9.24 -1.99 7.04
C PHE A 90 -9.13 -3.36 7.67
N GLN A 91 -10.00 -4.27 7.27
CA GLN A 91 -9.90 -5.67 7.65
C GLN A 91 -9.43 -6.46 6.43
N VAL A 92 -8.49 -7.38 6.67
CA VAL A 92 -8.11 -8.37 5.67
C VAL A 92 -8.81 -9.67 6.03
N LEU A 93 -9.64 -10.13 5.10
CA LEU A 93 -10.38 -11.36 5.17
C LEU A 93 -9.69 -12.39 4.27
N GLY A 94 -9.65 -13.65 4.67
CA GLY A 94 -9.19 -14.72 3.81
C GLY A 94 -10.26 -15.18 2.81
N PRO A 95 -10.01 -16.28 2.09
CA PRO A 95 -10.87 -16.76 1.01
C PRO A 95 -12.29 -17.08 1.46
N GLN A 96 -12.45 -17.56 2.69
CA GLN A 96 -13.73 -17.95 3.28
C GLN A 96 -14.36 -16.84 4.12
N GLY A 97 -13.77 -15.63 4.12
CA GLY A 97 -14.22 -14.52 4.95
C GLY A 97 -13.67 -14.54 6.37
N GLU A 98 -12.73 -15.42 6.67
CA GLU A 98 -12.08 -15.49 7.99
C GLU A 98 -11.18 -14.26 8.22
N PRO A 99 -11.21 -13.64 9.41
CA PRO A 99 -10.42 -12.44 9.66
C PRO A 99 -8.94 -12.78 9.85
N LEU A 100 -8.08 -12.31 8.94
CA LEU A 100 -6.63 -12.50 9.01
C LEU A 100 -5.93 -11.39 9.82
N GLY A 101 -6.50 -10.19 9.84
CA GLY A 101 -5.97 -9.07 10.61
C GLY A 101 -6.61 -7.73 10.30
N VAL A 102 -6.25 -6.72 11.09
CA VAL A 102 -6.75 -5.34 10.94
C VAL A 102 -5.57 -4.40 10.69
N LEU A 103 -5.69 -3.61 9.63
CA LEU A 103 -4.74 -2.57 9.25
C LEU A 103 -5.34 -1.21 9.59
N THR A 104 -4.65 -0.41 10.38
CA THR A 104 -5.06 0.96 10.70
C THR A 104 -4.05 1.95 10.14
N ARG A 105 -4.56 2.99 9.47
CA ARG A 105 -3.78 4.14 9.01
C ARG A 105 -4.26 5.40 9.72
N ASP A 106 -3.38 6.05 10.45
CA ASP A 106 -3.59 7.43 10.92
C ASP A 106 -2.83 8.39 10.00
N LYS A 107 -3.52 9.36 9.41
CA LYS A 107 -2.95 10.42 8.57
C LYS A 107 -1.96 11.25 9.40
N ALA A 108 -0.93 11.79 8.74
CA ALA A 108 -0.08 12.78 9.39
C ALA A 108 -0.92 13.99 9.82
N PHE A 109 -0.56 14.60 10.94
CA PHE A 109 -1.23 15.72 11.60
C PHE A 109 -2.65 15.45 12.13
N SER A 110 -3.22 14.25 12.02
CA SER A 110 -4.49 13.93 12.69
C SER A 110 -4.29 13.39 14.11
N ARG A 111 -3.29 12.53 14.31
CA ARG A 111 -2.97 11.90 15.61
C ARG A 111 -1.47 11.89 15.92
N GLY A 112 -0.71 12.73 15.23
CA GLY A 112 0.74 12.83 15.35
C GLY A 112 1.39 13.37 14.07
N LEU A 113 2.67 13.71 14.12
CA LEU A 113 3.38 14.38 13.02
C LEU A 113 3.59 13.54 11.76
N ARG A 114 3.44 12.21 11.85
CA ARG A 114 3.71 11.28 10.75
C ARG A 114 2.57 10.30 10.58
N THR A 115 2.40 9.82 9.35
CA THR A 115 1.45 8.74 9.08
C THR A 115 1.86 7.50 9.88
N ARG A 116 0.95 7.02 10.71
CA ARG A 116 1.11 5.80 11.50
C ARG A 116 0.35 4.68 10.81
N TRP A 117 0.98 3.51 10.75
CA TRP A 117 0.38 2.27 10.32
C TRP A 117 0.44 1.28 11.46
N THR A 118 -0.70 0.71 11.82
CA THR A 118 -0.79 -0.38 12.81
C THR A 118 -1.30 -1.63 12.13
N VAL A 119 -0.67 -2.77 12.42
CA VAL A 119 -1.10 -4.11 12.00
C VAL A 119 -1.47 -4.88 13.27
N SER A 120 -2.73 -5.26 13.38
CA SER A 120 -3.31 -5.96 14.53
C SER A 120 -3.70 -7.36 14.11
N ARG A 121 -3.40 -8.36 14.94
CA ARG A 121 -3.69 -9.78 14.68
C ARG A 121 -4.36 -10.40 15.89
N ALA A 122 -5.20 -11.40 15.67
CA ALA A 122 -5.76 -12.18 16.76
C ALA A 122 -4.62 -12.85 17.55
N GLY A 123 -4.62 -12.69 18.87
CA GLY A 123 -3.67 -13.36 19.76
C GLY A 123 -2.22 -12.87 19.72
N ALA A 124 -1.90 -11.77 19.03
CA ALA A 124 -0.55 -11.21 18.99
C ALA A 124 -0.54 -9.69 19.26
N PRO A 125 0.54 -9.13 19.84
CA PRO A 125 0.62 -7.69 20.08
C PRO A 125 0.70 -6.89 18.79
N ASP A 126 0.04 -5.73 18.76
CA ASP A 126 0.01 -4.82 17.63
C ASP A 126 1.41 -4.44 17.15
N ALA A 127 1.62 -4.54 15.84
CA ALA A 127 2.83 -4.06 15.19
C ALA A 127 2.59 -2.62 14.69
N VAL A 128 3.41 -1.67 15.13
CA VAL A 128 3.25 -0.25 14.81
C VAL A 128 4.43 0.26 14.00
N GLY A 129 4.16 0.93 12.88
CA GLY A 129 5.14 1.53 11.99
C GLY A 129 4.78 2.97 11.63
N TYR A 130 5.80 3.77 11.34
CA TYR A 130 5.64 5.17 10.89
C TYR A 130 6.22 5.33 9.49
N LYS A 131 5.55 6.14 8.66
CA LYS A 131 6.00 6.47 7.30
C LYS A 131 7.22 7.37 7.35
N GLY A 132 8.33 6.88 6.79
CA GLY A 132 9.59 7.58 6.70
C GLY A 132 10.38 7.63 8.01
N ARG A 133 11.71 7.83 7.90
CA ARG A 133 12.54 8.18 9.06
C ARG A 133 12.40 9.66 9.35
N LEU A 134 12.38 10.05 10.63
CA LEU A 134 12.22 11.44 11.05
C LEU A 134 13.34 12.34 10.50
N PHE A 135 14.60 11.86 10.55
CA PHE A 135 15.75 12.56 9.97
C PHE A 135 15.53 12.93 8.50
N TRP A 136 15.10 11.98 7.67
CA TRP A 136 14.84 12.21 6.25
C TRP A 136 13.63 13.13 6.00
N TRP A 137 12.67 13.17 6.93
CA TRP A 137 11.60 14.18 6.87
C TRP A 137 12.13 15.59 7.11
N GLY A 138 13.08 15.77 8.03
CA GLY A 138 13.78 17.04 8.22
C GLY A 138 14.50 17.51 6.96
N VAL A 139 15.30 16.64 6.34
CA VAL A 139 15.96 16.92 5.05
C VAL A 139 14.93 17.26 3.97
N TRP A 140 13.85 16.47 3.87
CA TRP A 140 12.77 16.71 2.92
C TRP A 140 12.15 18.10 3.09
N TRP A 141 11.79 18.48 4.33
CA TRP A 141 11.21 19.80 4.62
C TRP A 141 12.16 20.94 4.27
N LEU A 142 13.46 20.81 4.53
CA LEU A 142 14.46 21.81 4.14
C LEU A 142 14.55 21.99 2.62
N CYS A 143 14.32 20.92 1.84
CA CYS A 143 14.31 20.98 0.37
C CYS A 143 12.95 21.42 -0.20
N THR A 144 11.84 21.33 0.54
CA THR A 144 10.51 21.73 0.04
C THR A 144 10.41 23.16 -0.52
N PRO A 145 11.05 24.22 0.04
CA PRO A 145 11.01 25.56 -0.57
C PRO A 145 11.67 25.64 -1.95
N LEU A 146 12.46 24.64 -2.36
CA LEU A 146 13.06 24.57 -3.70
C LEU A 146 12.13 23.92 -4.75
N LEU A 147 11.05 23.25 -4.31
CA LEU A 147 10.11 22.58 -5.22
C LEU A 147 9.38 23.52 -6.18
N PRO A 148 8.92 24.73 -5.77
CA PRO A 148 8.35 25.70 -6.70
C PRO A 148 9.34 26.15 -7.78
N LEU A 149 10.63 26.30 -7.44
CA LEU A 149 11.68 26.67 -8.39
C LEU A 149 11.89 25.56 -9.43
N LEU A 150 11.90 24.30 -9.00
CA LEU A 150 11.92 23.14 -9.90
C LEU A 150 10.70 23.09 -10.83
N LEU A 151 9.51 23.39 -10.31
CA LEU A 151 8.27 23.43 -11.10
C LEU A 151 8.34 24.53 -12.17
N VAL A 152 8.81 25.73 -11.81
CA VAL A 152 9.01 26.85 -12.73
C VAL A 152 10.06 26.47 -13.79
N ALA A 153 11.18 25.88 -13.40
CA ALA A 153 12.21 25.42 -14.34
C ALA A 153 11.67 24.36 -15.33
N LEU A 154 10.81 23.44 -14.88
CA LEU A 154 10.13 22.46 -15.74
C LEU A 154 9.16 23.12 -16.74
N LEU A 155 8.44 24.17 -16.32
CA LEU A 155 7.49 24.88 -17.16
C LEU A 155 8.16 25.76 -18.23
N PHE A 156 9.30 26.39 -17.92
CA PHE A 156 9.99 27.32 -18.83
C PHE A 156 11.17 26.69 -19.58
N GLY A 157 11.69 25.55 -19.14
CA GLY A 157 12.92 24.94 -19.67
C GLY A 157 12.75 23.90 -20.79
N GLY A 158 11.54 23.71 -21.33
CA GLY A 158 11.31 22.77 -22.45
C GLY A 158 11.65 21.30 -22.15
N GLY A 159 11.70 20.91 -20.88
CA GLY A 159 12.19 19.61 -20.44
C GLY A 159 11.13 18.51 -20.49
N GLY A 160 11.03 17.82 -21.62
CA GLY A 160 10.35 16.52 -21.78
C GLY A 160 11.01 15.37 -21.00
N GLY A 161 11.39 15.60 -19.75
CA GLY A 161 11.84 14.56 -18.84
C GLY A 161 10.67 14.08 -18.02
N GLY A 162 10.19 12.86 -18.26
CA GLY A 162 9.24 12.13 -17.41
C GLY A 162 9.83 11.80 -16.03
N GLY A 163 10.39 12.79 -15.35
CA GLY A 163 10.95 12.69 -14.01
C GLY A 163 9.81 12.69 -13.00
N ASP A 164 9.62 11.55 -12.36
CA ASP A 164 8.76 11.41 -11.18
C ASP A 164 9.03 12.56 -10.20
N PHE A 165 7.99 13.32 -9.85
CA PHE A 165 8.11 14.40 -8.86
C PHE A 165 8.71 13.82 -7.57
N PRO A 166 9.70 14.49 -6.95
CA PRO A 166 10.38 13.95 -5.79
C PRO A 166 9.34 13.62 -4.70
N ARG A 167 9.43 12.40 -4.15
CA ARG A 167 8.49 11.89 -3.15
C ARG A 167 9.15 11.89 -1.78
N GLY A 168 8.37 12.26 -0.76
CA GLY A 168 8.84 12.24 0.63
C GLY A 168 9.24 10.82 1.11
N PRO A 169 9.89 10.71 2.28
CA PRO A 169 10.35 9.43 2.81
C PRO A 169 9.20 8.43 3.05
N ARG A 170 9.26 7.26 2.41
CA ARG A 170 8.16 6.27 2.38
C ARG A 170 8.38 4.95 3.13
N ARG A 171 9.61 4.64 3.55
CA ARG A 171 9.93 3.39 4.26
C ARG A 171 9.13 3.28 5.56
N ILE A 172 8.55 2.12 5.85
CA ILE A 172 7.85 1.85 7.12
C ILE A 172 8.48 0.60 7.74
N LYS A 173 8.78 0.64 9.04
CA LYS A 173 9.16 -0.54 9.83
C LYS A 173 8.12 -0.70 10.92
N TRP A 174 7.41 -1.82 10.94
CA TRP A 174 6.51 -2.11 12.05
C TRP A 174 7.28 -2.80 13.16
N ARG A 175 7.01 -2.40 14.39
CA ARG A 175 7.63 -2.96 15.58
C ARG A 175 6.56 -3.52 16.52
N SER A 176 6.81 -4.71 17.05
CA SER A 176 5.99 -5.37 18.07
C SER A 176 6.93 -6.13 19.01
N GLY A 177 6.78 -5.97 20.33
CA GLY A 177 7.59 -6.67 21.32
C GLY A 177 9.11 -6.54 21.15
N GLY A 178 9.61 -5.38 20.70
CA GLY A 178 11.04 -5.15 20.43
C GLY A 178 11.56 -5.73 19.10
N GLN A 179 10.74 -6.50 18.38
CA GLN A 179 11.07 -7.09 17.08
C GLN A 179 10.55 -6.23 15.93
N VAL A 180 11.05 -6.48 14.72
CA VAL A 180 10.58 -5.84 13.47
C VAL A 180 9.93 -6.91 12.58
N PRO A 181 8.66 -7.28 12.82
CA PRO A 181 8.00 -8.35 12.07
C PRO A 181 7.78 -8.01 10.59
N LEU A 182 7.66 -6.71 10.27
CA LEU A 182 7.38 -6.22 8.92
C LEU A 182 8.25 -5.01 8.56
N GLU A 183 8.65 -4.93 7.29
CA GLU A 183 9.25 -3.74 6.71
C GLU A 183 8.73 -3.46 5.30
N PHE A 184 8.24 -2.24 5.07
CA PHE A 184 7.92 -1.74 3.74
C PHE A 184 9.08 -0.91 3.21
N LYS A 185 9.57 -1.29 2.04
CA LYS A 185 10.58 -0.56 1.27
C LYS A 185 9.91 0.17 0.10
N SER A 186 10.14 1.47 0.07
CA SER A 186 9.67 2.32 -1.03
C SER A 186 10.30 1.95 -2.37
N SER A 187 11.55 1.49 -2.37
CA SER A 187 12.23 1.00 -3.57
C SER A 187 11.55 -0.30 -4.02
N GLY A 188 10.75 -0.21 -5.08
CA GLY A 188 10.03 -1.34 -5.64
C GLY A 188 8.67 -1.65 -5.01
N ASN A 189 8.17 -0.85 -4.06
CA ASN A 189 6.90 -1.10 -3.34
C ASN A 189 6.83 -2.53 -2.76
N ALA A 190 7.78 -2.88 -1.91
CA ALA A 190 7.90 -4.22 -1.37
C ALA A 190 7.69 -4.28 0.14
N VAL A 191 6.94 -5.28 0.61
CA VAL A 191 6.82 -5.63 2.04
C VAL A 191 7.68 -6.86 2.32
N ARG A 192 8.52 -6.78 3.34
CA ARG A 192 9.30 -7.89 3.89
C ARG A 192 8.65 -8.37 5.17
N LEU A 193 8.40 -9.67 5.24
CA LEU A 193 7.93 -10.38 6.43
C LEU A 193 9.14 -11.08 7.04
N HIS A 194 9.49 -10.69 8.26
CA HIS A 194 10.59 -11.29 9.02
C HIS A 194 10.10 -12.32 10.03
N ALA A 195 8.80 -12.27 10.33
CA ALA A 195 8.15 -13.13 11.31
C ALA A 195 7.42 -14.26 10.54
N PRO A 196 7.83 -15.54 10.70
CA PRO A 196 7.26 -16.66 9.93
C PRO A 196 5.81 -16.98 10.33
N ASP A 197 5.37 -16.54 11.50
CA ASP A 197 3.99 -16.62 12.00
C ASP A 197 3.04 -15.63 11.32
N LEU A 198 3.55 -14.75 10.47
CA LEU A 198 2.76 -13.73 9.82
C LEU A 198 2.21 -14.23 8.49
N ASP A 199 0.87 -14.25 8.37
CA ASP A 199 0.21 -14.65 7.13
C ASP A 199 0.67 -13.77 5.96
N TRP A 200 1.20 -14.41 4.91
CA TRP A 200 1.68 -13.73 3.72
C TRP A 200 0.55 -12.98 2.99
N ARG A 201 -0.70 -13.43 3.11
CA ARG A 201 -1.90 -12.78 2.54
C ARG A 201 -2.10 -11.39 3.13
N LEU A 202 -1.87 -11.24 4.44
CA LEU A 202 -1.88 -9.94 5.13
C LEU A 202 -0.78 -9.02 4.60
N GLY A 203 0.43 -9.57 4.40
CA GLY A 203 1.54 -8.86 3.75
C GLY A 203 1.22 -8.43 2.32
N ALA A 204 0.54 -9.28 1.54
CA ALA A 204 0.19 -9.03 0.15
C ALA A 204 -0.83 -7.88 0.07
N ALA A 205 -1.85 -7.93 0.91
CA ALA A 205 -2.82 -6.84 1.06
C ALA A 205 -2.13 -5.52 1.45
N LEU A 206 -1.20 -5.55 2.39
CA LEU A 206 -0.44 -4.36 2.80
C LEU A 206 0.42 -3.78 1.66
N THR A 207 1.00 -4.65 0.83
CA THR A 207 1.84 -4.25 -0.33
C THR A 207 1.01 -3.51 -1.38
N ALA A 208 -0.25 -3.88 -1.58
CA ALA A 208 -1.19 -3.15 -2.43
C ALA A 208 -1.76 -1.88 -1.75
N LEU A 209 -2.07 -1.97 -0.46
CA LEU A 209 -2.72 -0.90 0.30
C LEU A 209 -1.82 0.32 0.50
N ILE A 210 -0.53 0.17 0.79
CA ILE A 210 0.33 1.33 1.10
C ILE A 210 0.47 2.28 -0.11
N PRO A 211 0.85 1.78 -1.31
CA PRO A 211 0.86 2.59 -2.52
C PRO A 211 -0.50 3.23 -2.83
N SER A 212 -1.60 2.65 -2.33
CA SER A 212 -2.95 3.16 -2.60
C SER A 212 -3.21 4.59 -2.10
N PHE A 213 -2.37 5.06 -1.18
CA PHE A 213 -2.44 6.39 -0.57
C PHE A 213 -1.41 7.38 -1.12
N ASP A 214 -0.58 7.00 -2.09
CA ASP A 214 0.53 7.84 -2.55
C ASP A 214 0.15 8.89 -3.64
N GLY A 215 -1.14 9.19 -3.82
CA GLY A 215 -1.65 9.98 -4.95
C GLY A 215 -1.95 11.47 -4.71
N TRP A 216 -1.04 12.27 -4.11
CA TRP A 216 -1.17 13.74 -4.22
C TRP A 216 -0.45 14.26 -5.48
N ILE A 217 0.72 13.70 -5.84
CA ILE A 217 1.47 14.12 -7.03
C ILE A 217 1.89 12.86 -7.82
N GLY A 218 1.30 12.69 -9.02
CA GLY A 218 1.48 11.55 -9.92
C GLY A 218 0.21 10.73 -10.15
N ASP A 219 0.26 9.77 -11.08
CA ASP A 219 -0.83 8.84 -11.34
C ASP A 219 -1.10 8.00 -10.09
N ALA A 220 -2.30 8.11 -9.53
CA ALA A 220 -2.69 7.19 -8.50
C ALA A 220 -2.68 5.75 -9.03
N TRP A 221 -2.33 4.82 -8.14
CA TRP A 221 -2.31 3.38 -8.41
C TRP A 221 -3.64 2.84 -9.01
N ASP A 222 -4.74 3.57 -8.81
CA ASP A 222 -6.12 3.31 -9.22
C ASP A 222 -6.72 4.42 -10.09
N ALA A 223 -5.88 5.30 -10.67
CA ALA A 223 -6.31 6.45 -11.47
C ALA A 223 -6.94 6.08 -12.81
N ARG A 224 -6.79 4.82 -13.24
CA ARG A 224 -7.38 4.31 -14.47
C ARG A 224 -8.90 4.22 -14.35
N LYS A 225 -9.59 4.84 -15.33
CA LYS A 225 -11.05 5.05 -15.36
C LYS A 225 -11.77 4.02 -16.25
N ASP A 226 -11.04 3.11 -16.87
CA ASP A 226 -11.52 2.00 -17.70
C ASP A 226 -12.02 0.84 -16.84
#